data_AF-A0A916DH49-F1
#
_entry.id   AF-A0A916DH49-F1
#
_cell.length_a   1.000
_cell.length_b   1.000
_cell.length_c   1.000
_cell.angle_alpha   90.00
_cell.angle_beta   90.00
_cell.angle_gamma   90.00
#
_symmetry.space_group_name_H-M   'P 1'
#
loop_
_entity.id
_entity.type
_entity.pdbx_description
1 polymer ?
#
loop_
_entity_poly.entity_id
_entity_poly.type
_entity_poly.pdbx_seq_one_letter_code
_entity_poly.pdbx_strand_id
1 'polypeptide(L)' 'RTISVPKSPIRGNKRAGGHNSPTRIHLKPSLMVGGYGQFTYGFNYWGPTGVNRDTFVLVRKLPGKPEF' A
#
# COMPACT_ATOMS: atom_id res chain seq x y z
N ARG A 1 -4.06 -10.62 -16.37
CA ARG A 1 -3.90 -10.09 -14.99
C ARG A 1 -2.84 -10.94 -14.30
N THR A 2 -1.60 -10.44 -14.15
CA THR A 2 -0.44 -11.08 -13.46
C THR A 2 -0.38 -12.61 -13.51
N ILE A 3 -0.17 -13.18 -14.70
CA ILE A 3 -0.02 -14.63 -14.93
C ILE A 3 1.32 -15.13 -14.37
N SER A 4 2.33 -14.27 -14.36
CA SER A 4 3.68 -14.54 -13.88
C SER A 4 3.83 -14.57 -12.36
N VAL A 5 2.78 -14.24 -11.59
CA VAL A 5 2.89 -14.16 -10.13
C VAL A 5 2.45 -15.49 -9.50
N PRO A 6 3.29 -16.12 -8.65
CA PRO A 6 2.95 -17.39 -8.01
C PRO A 6 1.74 -17.23 -7.07
N LYS A 7 1.07 -18.33 -6.76
CA LYS A 7 -0.07 -18.38 -5.84
C LYS A 7 0.41 -18.26 -4.40
N SER A 8 -0.37 -17.59 -3.55
CA SER A 8 -0.06 -17.41 -2.13
C SER A 8 -0.77 -18.48 -1.30
N PRO A 9 -0.03 -19.31 -0.53
CA PRO A 9 -0.62 -20.31 0.35
C PRO A 9 -1.52 -19.69 1.44
N ILE A 10 -1.17 -18.51 1.95
CA ILE A 10 -1.95 -17.80 2.99
C ILE A 10 -3.28 -17.30 2.42
N ARG A 11 -3.32 -16.97 1.13
CA ARG A 11 -4.45 -16.32 0.48
C ARG A 11 -5.42 -17.31 -0.17
N GLY A 12 -5.43 -18.57 0.29
CA GLY A 12 -6.28 -19.63 -0.27
C GLY A 12 -5.97 -19.92 -1.74
N ASN A 13 -4.69 -20.05 -2.10
CA ASN A 13 -4.21 -20.30 -3.46
C ASN A 13 -4.61 -19.26 -4.52
N LYS A 14 -5.02 -18.07 -4.09
CA LYS A 14 -5.15 -16.90 -4.97
C LYS A 14 -3.75 -16.37 -5.33
N ARG A 15 -3.64 -15.71 -6.49
CA ARG A 15 -2.38 -15.08 -6.97
C ARG A 15 -1.71 -14.23 -5.87
N ALA A 16 -0.40 -14.25 -5.74
CA ALA A 16 0.27 -13.43 -4.74
C ALA A 16 0.08 -11.93 -5.02
N GLY A 17 0.24 -11.13 -3.97
CA GLY A 17 0.20 -9.67 -4.06
C GLY A 17 1.53 -9.09 -4.57
N GLY A 18 1.52 -7.79 -4.85
CA GLY A 18 2.73 -7.02 -5.16
C GLY A 18 3.18 -6.15 -4.00
N HIS A 19 4.05 -5.18 -4.27
CA HIS A 19 4.61 -4.29 -3.26
C HIS A 19 3.57 -3.40 -2.55
N ASN A 20 2.44 -3.10 -3.19
CA ASN A 20 1.34 -2.32 -2.58
C ASN A 20 0.30 -3.18 -1.86
N SER A 21 0.46 -4.51 -1.85
CA SER A 21 -0.43 -5.40 -1.10
C SER A 21 -0.28 -5.34 0.42
N PRO A 22 0.93 -5.16 0.99
CA PRO A 22 1.08 -4.94 2.43
C PRO A 22 0.86 -3.49 2.90
N THR A 23 0.92 -2.51 1.99
CA THR A 23 0.82 -1.09 2.35
C THR A 23 -0.62 -0.65 2.62
N ARG A 24 -0.85 0.28 3.56
CA ARG A 24 -2.14 0.91 3.85
C ARG A 24 -2.03 2.43 3.75
N ILE A 25 -3.14 3.11 3.43
CA ILE A 25 -3.23 4.59 3.42
C ILE A 25 -3.27 5.10 4.86
N HIS A 26 -2.33 5.98 5.20
CA HIS A 26 -2.27 6.66 6.50
C HIS A 26 -2.46 8.17 6.25
N LEU A 27 -3.49 8.76 6.87
CA LEU A 27 -3.81 10.17 6.70
C LEU A 27 -3.21 10.97 7.86
N LYS A 28 -2.44 12.01 7.55
CA LYS A 28 -1.89 12.93 8.54
C LYS A 28 -2.82 14.14 8.72
N PRO A 29 -3.38 14.38 9.92
CA PRO A 29 -4.33 15.48 10.14
C PRO A 29 -3.78 16.86 9.76
N SER A 30 -2.47 17.09 9.90
CA SER A 30 -1.84 18.36 9.51
C SER A 30 -2.00 18.69 8.02
N LEU A 31 -2.12 17.67 7.16
CA LEU A 31 -2.29 17.82 5.72
C LEU A 31 -3.77 17.91 5.30
N MET A 32 -4.68 17.83 6.27
CA MET A 32 -6.13 17.95 6.05
C MET A 32 -6.68 19.33 6.42
N VAL A 33 -5.82 20.23 6.92
CA VAL A 33 -6.19 21.62 7.21
C VAL A 33 -6.64 22.31 5.93
N GLY A 34 -7.67 23.16 6.01
CA GLY A 34 -8.21 23.89 4.87
C GLY A 34 -8.75 25.26 5.29
N GLY A 35 -8.83 26.20 4.35
CA GLY A 35 -9.40 27.52 4.59
C GLY A 35 -8.52 28.45 5.41
N TYR A 36 -7.21 28.19 5.46
CA TYR A 36 -6.26 28.99 6.24
C TYR A 36 -5.08 29.46 5.40
N GLY A 37 -5.30 30.54 4.62
CA GLY A 37 -4.28 31.14 3.76
C GLY A 37 -3.69 30.11 2.79
N GLN A 38 -2.37 29.91 2.84
CA GLN A 38 -1.67 28.91 2.03
C GLN A 38 -2.12 27.46 2.29
N PHE A 39 -2.72 27.16 3.44
CA PHE A 39 -3.28 25.85 3.77
C PHE A 39 -4.75 25.79 3.33
N THR A 40 -4.96 25.91 2.02
CA THR A 40 -6.28 25.81 1.39
C THR A 40 -6.22 24.77 0.28
N TYR A 41 -7.25 23.92 0.21
CA TYR A 41 -7.33 22.88 -0.81
C TYR A 41 -7.35 23.49 -2.22
N GLY A 42 -6.54 22.92 -3.10
CA GLY A 42 -6.55 23.13 -4.54
C GLY A 42 -6.16 21.84 -5.23
N PHE A 43 -6.62 21.62 -6.46
CA PHE A 43 -6.38 20.36 -7.16
C PHE A 43 -4.87 20.11 -7.34
N ASN A 44 -4.37 19.02 -6.75
CA ASN A 44 -2.93 18.68 -6.65
C ASN A 44 -2.04 19.73 -5.95
N TYR A 45 -2.61 20.73 -5.28
CA TYR A 45 -1.89 21.77 -4.56
C TYR A 45 -1.72 21.45 -3.07
N TRP A 46 -2.80 21.00 -2.41
CA TRP A 46 -2.81 20.74 -0.98
C TRP A 46 -3.69 19.53 -0.62
N GLY A 47 -3.21 18.67 0.28
CA GLY A 47 -3.95 17.51 0.76
C GLY A 47 -3.05 16.40 1.35
N PRO A 48 -3.66 15.33 1.89
CA PRO A 48 -2.94 14.22 2.50
C PRO A 48 -2.13 13.43 1.47
N THR A 49 -0.88 13.11 1.81
CA THR A 49 0.05 12.34 0.97
C THR A 49 -0.04 10.83 1.23
N GLY A 50 0.10 10.01 0.18
CA GLY A 50 0.16 8.55 0.28
C GLY A 50 1.51 8.00 0.71
N VAL A 51 1.94 8.27 1.95
CA VAL A 51 3.21 7.76 2.50
C VAL A 51 3.18 6.23 2.68
N ASN A 52 4.26 5.54 2.32
CA ASN A 52 4.35 4.07 2.37
C ASN A 52 5.62 3.51 3.04
N ARG A 53 6.56 4.36 3.45
CA ARG A 53 7.88 3.93 3.94
C ARG A 53 7.88 3.38 5.36
N ASP A 54 6.88 3.73 6.15
CA ASP A 54 6.79 3.33 7.56
C ASP A 54 6.10 1.97 7.74
N THR A 55 5.86 1.23 6.65
CA THR A 55 5.18 -0.08 6.71
C THR A 55 6.18 -1.18 7.08
N PHE A 56 5.92 -1.87 8.19
CA PHE A 56 6.67 -3.07 8.59
C PHE A 56 5.99 -4.33 8.07
N VAL A 57 6.80 -5.33 7.68
CA VAL A 57 6.32 -6.60 7.14
C VAL A 57 7.00 -7.79 7.81
N LEU A 58 6.26 -8.88 8.01
CA LEU A 58 6.82 -10.15 8.45
C LEU A 58 7.34 -10.93 7.23
N VAL A 59 8.63 -11.24 7.22
CA VAL A 59 9.24 -12.06 6.16
C VAL A 59 9.36 -13.50 6.64
N ARG A 60 8.92 -14.46 5.82
CA ARG A 60 9.06 -15.90 6.08
C ARG A 60 9.42 -16.66 4.80
N LYS A 61 10.10 -17.79 4.96
CA LYS A 61 10.35 -18.72 3.85
C LYS A 61 9.03 -19.33 3.35
N LEU A 62 8.88 -19.46 2.04
CA LEU A 62 7.73 -20.15 1.45
C LEU A 62 7.82 -21.65 1.75
N PRO A 63 6.74 -22.29 2.25
CA PRO A 63 6.71 -23.74 2.39
C PRO A 63 6.55 -24.38 1.01
N GLY A 64 7.65 -24.88 0.44
CA GLY A 64 7.66 -25.60 -0.84
C GLY A 64 8.08 -24.77 -2.06
N LYS A 65 7.84 -25.33 -3.25
CA LYS A 65 8.13 -24.68 -4.53
C LYS A 65 7.03 -23.68 -4.88
N PRO A 66 7.34 -22.56 -5.56
CA PRO A 66 6.34 -21.61 -6.02
C PRO A 66 5.43 -22.26 -7.07
N GLU A 67 4.12 -22.21 -6.84
CA GLU A 67 3.10 -22.69 -7.78
C GLU A 67 2.56 -21.51 -8.58
N PHE A 68 2.48 -21.65 -9.90
CA PHE A 68 1.90 -20.66 -10.80
C PHE A 68 0.49 -21.05 -11.25
#